data_AF-A0A1M4T690-F1
#
_entry.id   AF-A0A1M4T690-F1
#
_cell.length_a   1.000
_cell.length_b   1.000
_cell.length_c   1.000
_cell.angle_alpha   90.00
_cell.angle_beta   90.00
_cell.angle_gamma   90.00
#
_symmetry.space_group_name_H-M   'P 1'
#
loop_
_entity.id
_entity.type
_entity.pdbx_description
1 polymer ?
#
loop_
_entity_poly.entity_id
_entity_poly.type
_entity_poly.pdbx_seq_one_letter_code
_entity_poly.pdbx_strand_id
1 'polypeptide(L)'
;MKKNEIRQLLQRYFEGESTLNEEAVLRNYFAGDNVADELEEYTEFFCGFGEINETERDAQLEHEIMDFITENESKRKTPSISMWKTVSGIAASIVIAVGGILFFQHEEEPFKDTFDDPETAYVYAEKTLEFVSQKYSKGLSALANFDKIETATQPIKKGVKPINKYMNKIEMITEHQR
;
A
#
# COMPACT_ATOMS: atom_id res chain seq x y z
N MET A 1 5.95 -51.77 -9.15
CA MET A 1 4.93 -50.72 -8.98
C MET A 1 4.10 -50.64 -10.24
N LYS A 2 2.80 -50.33 -10.16
CA LYS A 2 1.97 -50.18 -11.35
C LYS A 2 2.21 -48.79 -11.97
N LYS A 3 2.29 -48.69 -13.30
CA LYS A 3 2.49 -47.44 -14.06
C LYS A 3 1.56 -46.29 -13.61
N ASN A 4 0.32 -46.60 -13.27
CA ASN A 4 -0.66 -45.62 -12.76
C ASN A 4 -0.31 -45.05 -11.38
N GLU A 5 0.34 -45.83 -10.51
CA GLU A 5 0.74 -45.39 -9.16
C GLU A 5 1.87 -44.36 -9.24
N ILE A 6 2.85 -44.60 -10.13
CA ILE A 6 3.94 -43.65 -10.38
C ILE A 6 3.40 -42.34 -10.95
N ARG A 7 2.46 -42.39 -11.90
CA ARG A 7 1.87 -41.18 -12.50
C ARG A 7 1.14 -40.32 -11.46
N GLN A 8 0.38 -40.94 -10.56
CA GLN A 8 -0.29 -40.23 -9.46
C GLN A 8 0.72 -39.62 -8.49
N LEU A 9 1.80 -40.35 -8.20
CA LEU A 9 2.85 -39.88 -7.31
C LEU A 9 3.64 -38.72 -7.90
N LEU A 10 3.92 -38.77 -9.21
CA LEU A 10 4.57 -37.70 -9.95
C LEU A 10 3.72 -36.43 -9.97
N GLN A 11 2.40 -36.55 -10.16
CA GLN A 11 1.48 -35.41 -10.08
C GLN A 11 1.53 -34.75 -8.70
N ARG A 12 1.43 -35.55 -7.62
CA ARG A 12 1.51 -35.06 -6.24
C ARG A 12 2.86 -34.43 -5.92
N TYR A 13 3.95 -34.95 -6.49
CA TYR A 13 5.28 -34.35 -6.36
C TYR A 13 5.30 -32.94 -6.95
N PHE A 14 4.77 -32.75 -8.16
CA PHE A 14 4.68 -31.42 -8.77
C PHE A 14 3.73 -30.48 -8.05
N GLU A 15 2.70 -31.01 -7.36
CA GLU A 15 1.79 -30.24 -6.50
C GLU A 15 2.38 -29.93 -5.11
N GLY A 16 3.54 -30.50 -4.75
CA GLY A 16 4.17 -30.32 -3.44
C GLY A 16 3.49 -31.11 -2.31
N GLU A 17 2.72 -32.15 -2.65
CA GLU A 17 1.96 -32.99 -1.71
C GLU A 17 2.60 -34.37 -1.46
N SER A 18 3.82 -34.60 -1.96
CA SER A 18 4.59 -35.83 -1.70
C SER A 18 5.33 -35.79 -0.37
N THR A 19 5.51 -36.96 0.24
CA THR A 19 6.38 -37.16 1.39
C THR A 19 7.80 -37.55 0.96
N LEU A 20 8.79 -37.36 1.84
CA LEU A 20 10.19 -37.73 1.56
C LEU A 20 10.38 -39.20 1.15
N ASN A 21 9.59 -40.11 1.73
CA ASN A 21 9.63 -41.54 1.38
C ASN A 21 9.10 -41.78 -0.04
N GLU A 22 8.06 -41.07 -0.45
CA GLU A 22 7.49 -41.15 -1.79
C GLU A 22 8.43 -40.57 -2.85
N GLU A 23 9.12 -39.47 -2.54
CA GLU A 23 10.16 -38.91 -3.40
C GLU A 23 11.34 -39.86 -3.57
N ALA A 24 11.73 -40.60 -2.52
CA ALA A 24 12.76 -41.63 -2.63
C ALA A 24 12.32 -42.76 -3.58
N VAL A 25 11.02 -43.10 -3.59
CA VAL A 25 10.45 -44.07 -4.54
C VAL A 25 10.51 -43.54 -5.97
N LEU A 26 10.18 -42.26 -6.21
CA LEU A 26 10.33 -41.64 -7.54
C LEU A 26 11.80 -41.65 -7.99
N ARG A 27 12.73 -41.25 -7.13
CA ARG A 27 14.17 -41.29 -7.42
C ARG A 27 14.64 -42.68 -7.83
N ASN A 28 14.27 -43.72 -7.06
CA ASN A 28 14.63 -45.10 -7.37
C ASN A 28 13.96 -45.63 -8.64
N TYR A 29 12.75 -45.18 -8.95
CA TYR A 29 12.04 -45.57 -10.16
C TYR A 29 12.74 -45.03 -11.42
N PHE A 30 13.09 -43.74 -11.43
CA PHE A 30 13.76 -43.10 -12.56
C PHE A 30 15.25 -43.47 -12.69
N ALA A 31 15.90 -43.88 -11.60
CA ALA A 31 17.27 -44.40 -11.63
C ALA A 31 17.39 -45.84 -12.18
N GLY A 32 16.28 -46.53 -12.42
CA GLY A 32 16.28 -47.90 -12.93
C GLY A 32 16.15 -47.99 -14.46
N ASP A 33 16.55 -49.12 -15.04
CA ASP A 33 16.57 -49.33 -16.50
C ASP A 33 15.19 -49.58 -17.16
N ASN A 34 14.09 -49.50 -16.41
CA ASN A 34 12.74 -49.88 -16.87
C ASN A 34 11.69 -48.81 -16.57
N VAL A 35 11.98 -47.58 -17.02
CA VAL A 35 11.05 -46.45 -16.99
C VAL A 35 10.06 -46.59 -18.15
N ALA A 36 8.79 -46.27 -17.91
CA ALA A 36 7.77 -46.30 -18.96
C ALA A 36 8.04 -45.19 -19.99
N ASP A 37 7.90 -45.48 -21.28
CA ASP A 37 8.18 -44.54 -22.39
C ASP A 37 7.55 -43.15 -22.21
N GLU A 38 6.32 -43.08 -21.67
CA GLU A 38 5.62 -41.80 -21.45
C GLU A 38 6.17 -40.95 -20.31
N LEU A 39 7.04 -41.52 -19.47
CA LEU A 39 7.67 -40.87 -18.32
C LEU A 39 9.17 -40.67 -18.52
N GLU A 40 9.72 -41.10 -19.65
CA GLU A 40 11.15 -41.03 -19.95
C GLU A 40 11.67 -39.59 -19.91
N GLU A 41 10.83 -38.61 -20.27
CA GLU A 41 11.14 -37.17 -20.20
C GLU A 41 11.51 -36.68 -18.79
N TYR A 42 11.04 -37.35 -17.74
CA TYR A 42 11.32 -36.97 -16.35
C TYR A 42 12.57 -37.64 -15.79
N THR A 43 13.18 -38.59 -16.51
CA THR A 43 14.34 -39.34 -16.02
C THR A 43 15.51 -38.41 -15.66
N GLU A 44 15.84 -37.45 -16.53
CA GLU A 44 16.92 -36.48 -16.28
C GLU A 44 16.66 -35.65 -15.02
N PHE A 45 15.40 -35.31 -14.76
CA PHE A 45 14.99 -34.54 -13.59
C PHE A 45 15.32 -35.27 -12.29
N PHE A 46 15.17 -36.60 -12.22
CA PHE A 46 15.43 -37.37 -11.00
C PHE A 46 16.83 -37.97 -10.93
N CYS A 47 17.49 -38.21 -12.07
CA CYS A 47 18.84 -38.78 -12.14
C CYS A 47 19.94 -37.72 -11.98
N GLY A 48 19.70 -36.46 -12.39
CA GLY A 48 20.70 -35.40 -12.37
C GLY A 48 21.15 -34.97 -10.97
N PHE A 49 20.40 -35.29 -9.91
CA PHE A 49 20.74 -34.83 -8.56
C PHE A 49 21.83 -35.65 -7.86
N GLY A 50 22.13 -36.87 -8.31
CA GLY A 50 23.15 -37.72 -7.67
C GLY A 50 24.57 -37.12 -7.75
N GLU A 51 24.95 -36.63 -8.94
CA GLU A 51 26.26 -35.99 -9.18
C GLU A 51 26.40 -34.64 -8.45
N ILE A 52 25.29 -33.91 -8.26
CA ILE A 52 25.30 -32.60 -7.59
C ILE A 52 25.46 -32.77 -6.07
N ASN A 53 24.93 -33.87 -5.51
CA ASN A 53 25.06 -34.19 -4.08
C ASN A 53 26.47 -34.68 -3.70
N GLU A 54 27.27 -35.17 -4.66
CA GLU A 54 28.68 -35.53 -4.47
C GLU A 54 29.65 -34.35 -4.67
N THR A 55 29.17 -33.20 -5.15
CA THR A 55 30.00 -32.00 -5.22
C THR A 55 30.33 -31.59 -3.79
N GLU A 56 31.63 -31.56 -3.45
CA GLU A 56 32.12 -31.17 -2.13
C GLU A 56 31.45 -29.86 -1.70
N ARG A 57 30.65 -29.94 -0.63
CA ARG A 57 30.01 -28.76 -0.06
C ARG A 57 31.10 -27.77 0.32
N ASP A 58 31.05 -26.58 -0.28
CA ASP A 58 31.97 -25.50 0.05
C ASP A 58 31.66 -24.99 1.47
N ALA A 59 32.44 -25.47 2.43
CA ALA A 59 32.31 -25.11 3.84
C ALA A 59 32.56 -23.60 4.07
N GLN A 60 33.30 -22.94 3.19
CA GLN A 60 33.55 -21.51 3.28
C GLN A 60 32.30 -20.71 2.86
N LEU A 61 31.65 -21.13 1.77
CA LEU A 61 30.36 -20.57 1.34
C LEU A 61 29.27 -20.77 2.40
N GLU A 62 29.19 -21.96 3.00
CA GLU A 62 28.21 -22.27 4.04
C GLU A 62 28.39 -21.37 5.28
N HIS A 63 29.65 -21.13 5.68
CA HIS A 63 29.98 -20.21 6.77
C HIS A 63 29.64 -18.76 6.43
N GLU A 64 29.96 -18.28 5.22
CA GLU A 64 29.67 -16.91 4.78
C GLU A 64 28.16 -16.62 4.75
N ILE A 65 27.36 -17.58 4.28
CA ILE A 65 25.90 -17.49 4.28
C ILE A 65 25.36 -17.45 5.71
N MET A 66 25.89 -18.29 6.61
CA MET A 66 25.43 -18.35 8.01
C MET A 66 25.76 -17.06 8.77
N ASP A 67 26.95 -16.51 8.55
CA ASP A 67 27.37 -15.23 9.10
C ASP A 67 26.47 -14.09 8.60
N PHE A 68 26.18 -14.07 7.30
CA PHE A 68 25.29 -13.06 6.70
C PHE A 68 23.87 -13.11 7.29
N ILE A 69 23.32 -14.31 7.50
CA ILE A 69 22.00 -14.50 8.11
C ILE A 69 22.02 -14.01 9.56
N THR A 70 23.01 -14.44 10.35
CA THR A 70 23.13 -14.11 11.77
C THR A 70 23.35 -12.60 12.00
N GLU A 71 24.17 -11.97 11.15
CA GLU A 71 24.42 -10.54 11.21
C GLU A 71 23.15 -9.73 10.90
N ASN A 72 22.33 -10.16 9.95
CA ASN A 72 21.09 -9.47 9.60
C ASN A 72 19.91 -9.74 10.54
N GLU A 73 19.85 -10.90 11.23
CA GLU A 73 18.82 -11.14 12.24
C GLU A 73 19.00 -10.26 13.48
N SER A 74 20.24 -10.04 13.92
CA SER A 74 20.56 -9.24 15.11
C SER A 74 20.23 -7.73 14.96
N LYS A 75 20.02 -7.25 13.74
CA LYS A 75 19.72 -5.84 13.44
C LYS A 75 18.23 -5.51 13.50
N ARG A 76 17.34 -6.47 13.73
CA ARG A 76 15.96 -6.20 14.15
C ARG A 76 15.93 -5.75 15.61
N LYS A 77 16.52 -4.59 15.89
CA LYS A 77 16.25 -3.82 17.11
C LYS A 77 14.77 -3.49 17.08
N THR A 78 13.96 -4.28 17.79
CA THR A 78 12.63 -3.81 18.17
C THR A 78 12.85 -2.51 18.94
N PRO A 79 12.28 -1.38 18.50
CA PRO A 79 12.44 -0.14 19.26
C PRO A 79 11.92 -0.43 20.66
N SER A 80 12.71 -0.08 21.68
CA SER A 80 12.36 -0.33 23.07
C SER A 80 11.06 0.40 23.39
N ILE A 81 9.95 -0.34 23.36
CA ILE A 81 8.59 0.14 23.61
C ILE A 81 8.50 0.76 25.03
N SER A 82 9.44 0.41 25.91
CA SER A 82 9.58 0.96 27.26
C SER A 82 9.72 2.49 27.27
N MET A 83 10.52 3.06 26.38
CA MET A 83 10.74 4.52 26.34
C MET A 83 9.51 5.27 25.79
N TRP A 84 8.79 4.68 24.84
CA TRP A 84 7.53 5.29 24.35
C TRP A 84 6.41 5.23 25.39
N LYS A 85 6.39 4.21 26.25
CA LYS A 85 5.44 4.12 27.37
C LYS A 85 5.67 5.20 28.43
N THR A 86 6.91 5.54 28.77
CA THR A 86 7.20 6.61 29.74
C THR A 86 6.94 8.00 29.15
N VAL A 87 7.35 8.25 27.90
CA VAL A 87 7.12 9.53 27.22
C VAL A 87 5.62 9.78 26.98
N SER A 88 4.84 8.76 26.61
CA SER A 88 3.38 8.90 26.43
C SER A 88 2.65 9.19 27.73
N GLY A 89 3.08 8.60 28.85
CA GLY A 89 2.52 8.91 30.18
C GLY A 89 2.74 10.38 30.59
N ILE A 90 3.92 10.93 30.33
CA ILE A 90 4.25 12.34 30.61
C ILE A 90 3.46 13.28 29.68
N ALA A 91 3.34 12.96 28.40
CA ALA A 91 2.55 13.76 27.47
C ALA A 91 1.07 13.80 27.86
N ALA A 92 0.49 12.65 28.24
CA ALA A 92 -0.90 12.56 28.67
C ALA A 92 -1.18 13.38 29.94
N SER A 93 -0.27 13.38 30.92
CA SER A 93 -0.45 14.16 32.15
C SER A 93 -0.42 15.67 31.89
N ILE A 94 0.45 16.14 30.98
CA ILE A 94 0.50 17.54 30.55
C ILE A 94 -0.79 17.93 29.83
N VAL A 95 -1.27 17.10 28.90
CA VAL A 95 -2.51 17.36 28.17
C VAL A 95 -3.71 17.43 29.12
N ILE A 96 -3.80 16.54 30.10
CA ILE A 96 -4.88 16.57 31.11
C ILE A 96 -4.78 17.83 31.97
N ALA A 97 -3.57 18.20 32.41
CA ALA A 97 -3.38 19.40 33.23
C ALA A 97 -3.74 20.69 32.48
N VAL A 98 -3.22 20.85 31.25
CA VAL A 98 -3.50 22.03 30.41
C VAL A 98 -4.96 22.05 29.97
N GLY A 99 -5.48 20.93 29.49
CA GLY A 99 -6.88 20.80 29.09
C GLY A 99 -7.84 21.05 30.25
N GLY A 100 -7.52 20.56 31.45
CA GLY A 100 -8.26 20.85 32.67
C GLY A 100 -8.28 22.34 33.01
N ILE A 101 -7.13 23.00 32.98
CA ILE A 101 -7.05 24.45 33.25
C ILE A 101 -7.87 25.24 32.23
N LEU A 102 -7.73 24.94 30.93
CA LEU A 102 -8.49 25.62 29.87
C LEU A 102 -10.00 25.36 29.98
N PHE A 103 -10.39 24.15 30.37
CA PHE A 103 -11.79 23.79 30.60
C PHE A 103 -12.38 24.53 31.79
N PHE A 104 -11.65 24.62 32.91
CA PHE A 104 -12.07 25.38 34.08
C PHE A 104 -12.05 26.90 33.87
N GLN A 105 -11.20 27.40 32.95
CA GLN A 105 -11.20 28.80 32.52
C GLN A 105 -12.28 29.12 31.48
N HIS A 106 -12.94 28.10 30.92
CA HIS A 106 -14.14 28.26 30.11
C HIS A 106 -15.34 28.50 31.04
N GLU A 107 -15.32 29.61 31.77
CA GLU A 107 -16.57 30.24 32.17
C GLU A 107 -17.25 30.68 30.88
N GLU A 108 -18.39 30.05 30.56
CA GLU A 108 -19.28 30.57 29.52
C GLU A 108 -19.72 31.96 29.99
N GLU A 109 -19.06 33.01 29.47
CA GLU A 109 -19.56 34.37 29.57
C GLU A 109 -21.05 34.32 29.20
N PRO A 110 -21.96 34.74 30.10
CA PRO A 110 -23.39 34.67 29.81
C PRO A 110 -23.61 35.42 28.52
N PHE A 111 -24.26 34.77 27.54
CA PHE A 111 -24.51 35.33 26.22
C PHE A 111 -25.07 36.75 26.37
N LYS A 112 -24.22 37.74 26.12
CA LYS A 112 -24.58 39.15 26.23
C LYS A 112 -25.05 39.59 24.86
N ASP A 113 -26.35 39.83 24.75
CA ASP A 113 -26.93 40.34 23.52
C ASP A 113 -26.24 41.66 23.12
N THR A 114 -26.03 41.83 21.82
CA THR A 114 -25.40 43.03 21.25
C THR A 114 -26.39 44.20 21.20
N PHE A 115 -27.70 43.90 21.23
CA PHE A 115 -28.75 44.90 21.23
C PHE A 115 -29.66 44.70 22.45
N ASP A 116 -29.97 45.80 23.14
CA ASP A 116 -30.91 45.79 24.27
C ASP A 116 -32.38 45.68 23.80
N ASP A 117 -32.64 46.01 22.52
CA ASP A 117 -33.96 46.03 21.91
C ASP A 117 -34.04 45.11 20.67
N PRO A 118 -34.96 44.12 20.64
CA PRO A 118 -35.11 43.18 19.53
C PRO A 118 -35.46 43.84 18.19
N GLU A 119 -36.22 44.94 18.18
CA GLU A 119 -36.63 45.62 16.94
C GLU A 119 -35.42 46.29 16.27
N THR A 120 -34.56 46.91 17.06
CA THR A 120 -33.29 47.47 16.60
C THR A 120 -32.37 46.39 16.00
N ALA A 121 -32.24 45.24 16.67
CA ALA A 121 -31.47 44.10 16.17
C ALA A 121 -31.97 43.62 14.80
N TYR A 122 -33.30 43.54 14.63
CA TYR A 122 -33.93 43.12 13.39
C TYR A 122 -33.62 44.08 12.23
N VAL A 123 -33.74 45.40 12.46
CA VAL A 123 -33.42 46.41 11.44
C VAL A 123 -31.96 46.35 11.01
N TYR A 124 -31.04 46.14 11.95
CA TYR A 124 -29.62 45.97 11.63
C TYR A 124 -29.34 44.68 10.88
N ALA A 125 -30.00 43.59 11.23
CA ALA A 125 -29.90 42.32 10.53
C ALA A 125 -30.38 42.44 9.08
N GLU A 126 -31.55 43.07 8.86
CA GLU A 126 -32.11 43.30 7.52
C GLU A 126 -31.16 44.12 6.64
N LYS A 127 -30.66 45.26 7.16
CA LYS A 127 -29.69 46.10 6.46
C LYS A 127 -28.40 45.37 6.12
N THR A 128 -27.92 44.54 7.04
CA THR A 128 -26.70 43.74 6.84
C THR A 128 -26.91 42.69 5.77
N LEU A 129 -28.05 41.98 5.80
CA LEU A 129 -28.42 40.99 4.79
C LEU A 129 -28.58 41.63 3.41
N GLU A 130 -29.19 42.82 3.33
CA GLU A 130 -29.30 43.58 2.09
C GLU A 130 -27.90 43.93 1.55
N PHE A 131 -27.02 44.48 2.38
CA PHE A 131 -25.66 44.83 1.99
C PHE A 131 -24.87 43.61 1.48
N VAL A 132 -24.95 42.49 2.21
CA VAL A 132 -24.30 41.23 1.81
C VAL A 132 -24.87 40.72 0.48
N SER A 133 -26.19 40.74 0.30
CA SER A 133 -26.86 40.34 -0.93
C SER A 133 -26.41 41.17 -2.14
N GLN A 134 -26.32 42.50 -1.98
CA GLN A 134 -25.81 43.39 -3.03
C GLN A 134 -24.35 43.07 -3.39
N LYS A 135 -23.49 42.82 -2.40
CA LYS A 135 -22.09 42.42 -2.65
C LYS A 135 -21.99 41.07 -3.35
N TYR A 136 -22.80 40.10 -2.94
CA TYR A 136 -22.86 38.78 -3.54
C TYR A 136 -23.31 38.86 -5.01
N SER A 137 -24.41 39.58 -5.30
CA SER A 137 -24.91 39.80 -6.65
C SER A 137 -23.89 40.49 -7.56
N LYS A 138 -23.19 41.50 -7.05
CA LYS A 138 -22.09 42.16 -7.76
C LYS A 138 -20.93 41.20 -8.04
N GLY A 139 -20.58 40.35 -7.08
CA GLY A 139 -19.59 39.29 -7.25
C GLY A 139 -19.97 38.31 -8.35
N LEU A 140 -21.21 37.81 -8.33
CA LEU A 140 -21.74 36.90 -9.36
C LEU A 140 -21.77 37.55 -10.75
N SER A 141 -22.09 38.85 -10.82
CA SER A 141 -22.07 39.61 -12.07
C SER A 141 -20.66 39.78 -12.64
N ALA A 142 -19.64 39.93 -11.79
CA ALA A 142 -18.24 39.91 -12.22
C ALA A 142 -17.83 38.54 -12.77
N LEU A 143 -18.38 37.46 -12.20
CA LEU A 143 -18.21 36.09 -12.69
C LEU A 143 -18.97 35.81 -14.00
N ALA A 144 -19.95 36.63 -14.42
CA ALA A 144 -20.57 36.47 -15.75
C ALA A 144 -19.58 36.65 -16.91
N ASN A 145 -18.39 37.22 -16.67
CA ASN A 145 -17.30 37.23 -17.64
C ASN A 145 -16.59 35.86 -17.78
N PHE A 146 -16.94 34.84 -16.99
CA PHE A 146 -16.43 33.47 -17.17
C PHE A 146 -16.81 32.90 -18.53
N ASP A 147 -17.95 33.25 -19.11
CA ASP A 147 -18.32 32.88 -20.47
C ASP A 147 -17.29 33.39 -21.50
N LYS A 148 -16.71 34.57 -21.25
CA LYS A 148 -15.65 35.13 -22.09
C LYS A 148 -14.34 34.40 -21.90
N ILE A 149 -14.02 33.98 -20.67
CA ILE A 149 -12.83 33.18 -20.36
C ILE A 149 -12.95 31.78 -20.98
N GLU A 150 -14.13 31.15 -20.90
CA GLU A 150 -14.42 29.87 -21.56
C GLU A 150 -14.25 30.02 -23.06
N THR A 151 -14.88 31.02 -23.68
CA THR A 151 -14.77 31.31 -25.12
C THR A 151 -13.33 31.58 -25.54
N ALA A 152 -12.57 32.38 -24.78
CA ALA A 152 -11.17 32.70 -25.05
C ALA A 152 -10.24 31.47 -24.91
N THR A 153 -10.61 30.51 -24.06
CA THR A 153 -9.81 29.29 -23.83
C THR A 153 -10.14 28.18 -24.83
N GLN A 154 -11.26 28.24 -25.56
CA GLN A 154 -11.66 27.23 -26.55
C GLN A 154 -10.58 26.91 -27.62
N PRO A 155 -9.92 27.91 -28.26
CA PRO A 155 -8.88 27.63 -29.25
C PRO A 155 -7.67 26.92 -28.65
N ILE A 156 -7.25 27.36 -27.45
CA ILE A 156 -6.15 26.76 -26.70
C ILE A 156 -6.50 25.31 -26.34
N LYS A 157 -7.69 25.08 -25.76
CA LYS A 157 -8.19 23.75 -25.38
C LYS A 157 -8.24 22.79 -26.58
N LYS A 158 -8.64 23.27 -27.76
CA LYS A 158 -8.61 22.48 -29.01
C LYS A 158 -7.18 22.17 -29.44
N GLY A 159 -6.27 23.14 -29.39
CA GLY A 159 -4.87 23.00 -29.77
C GLY A 159 -4.08 22.02 -28.89
N VAL A 160 -4.34 21.99 -27.58
CA VAL A 160 -3.62 21.10 -26.64
C VAL A 160 -4.24 19.70 -26.52
N LYS A 161 -5.46 19.49 -27.03
CA LYS A 161 -6.16 18.18 -27.00
C LYS A 161 -5.35 17.00 -27.59
N PRO A 162 -4.71 17.12 -28.77
CA PRO A 162 -3.87 16.04 -29.27
C PRO A 162 -2.67 15.78 -28.36
N ILE A 163 -2.00 16.81 -27.86
CA ILE A 163 -0.84 16.69 -26.96
C ILE A 163 -1.22 15.92 -25.69
N ASN A 164 -2.35 16.27 -25.07
CA ASN A 164 -2.86 15.58 -23.89
C ASN A 164 -3.17 14.10 -24.18
N LYS A 165 -3.72 13.80 -25.37
CA LYS A 165 -3.96 12.42 -25.80
C LYS A 165 -2.67 11.62 -25.99
N TYR A 166 -1.61 12.26 -26.51
CA TYR A 166 -0.30 11.62 -26.66
C TYR A 166 0.36 11.37 -25.30
N MET A 167 0.35 12.35 -24.39
CA MET A 167 0.89 12.22 -23.04
C MET A 167 0.21 11.09 -22.26
N ASN A 168 -1.12 11.04 -22.24
CA ASN A 168 -1.86 9.96 -21.57
C ASN A 168 -1.53 8.59 -22.18
N LYS A 169 -1.33 8.51 -23.49
CA LYS A 169 -0.95 7.25 -24.15
C LYS A 169 0.46 6.81 -23.74
N ILE A 170 1.41 7.75 -23.61
CA ILE A 170 2.75 7.47 -23.12
C ILE A 170 2.70 6.97 -21.67
N GLU A 171 1.94 7.66 -20.82
CA GLU A 171 1.75 7.29 -19.41
C GLU A 171 1.17 5.88 -19.25
N MET A 172 0.12 5.55 -20.00
CA MET A 172 -0.45 4.19 -20.02
C MET A 172 0.55 3.11 -20.46
N ILE A 173 1.44 3.43 -21.40
CA ILE A 173 2.49 2.50 -21.85
C ILE A 173 3.56 2.33 -20.77
N THR A 174 3.94 3.41 -20.10
CA THR A 174 4.94 3.40 -19.03
C THR A 174 4.45 2.69 -17.78
N GLU A 175 3.16 2.80 -17.42
CA GLU A 175 2.56 2.05 -16.32
C GLU A 175 2.44 0.54 -16.60
N HIS A 176 2.24 0.12 -17.85
CA HIS A 176 2.18 -1.31 -18.22
C HIS A 176 3.54 -2.03 -18.27
N GLN A 177 4.65 -1.29 -18.09
CA GLN A 177 6.02 -1.82 -18.13
C GLN A 177 6.65 -1.92 -16.72
N ARG A 178 5.87 -1.68 -15.66
CA ARG A 178 6.30 -1.73 -14.26
C ARG A 178 5.49 -2.79 -13.51
#